data_AF-E6XCX0-F1
#
_entry.id   AF-E6XCX0-F1
#
_cell.length_a   1.000
_cell.length_b   1.000
_cell.length_c   1.000
_cell.angle_alpha   90.00
_cell.angle_beta   90.00
_cell.angle_gamma   90.00
#
_symmetry.space_group_name_H-M   'P 1'
#
loop_
_entity.id
_entity.type
_entity.pdbx_description
1 polymer ?
#
loop_
_entity_poly.entity_id
_entity_poly.type
_entity_poly.pdbx_seq_one_letter_code
_entity_poly.pdbx_strand_id
1 'polypeptide(L)'
;MIEEKDFILREVQRLTEVLKNLIRKVNDFETGNEESALDHIKLTLKNEFNISISEISEIAPDDFTTLIQNMNEDHLEKVIELVFKLIKKSREHHGNLNLDASELIIKNIQMITLLDQKSKTFSMERMQIKNTLQKWS
;
A
#
# COMPACT_ATOMS: atom_id res chain seq x y z
N MET A 1 -27.04 14.91 7.50
CA MET A 1 -26.98 13.44 7.63
C MET A 1 -26.88 12.72 6.28
N ILE A 2 -27.76 12.99 5.29
CA ILE A 2 -27.63 12.41 3.94
C ILE A 2 -26.43 13.01 3.18
N GLU A 3 -26.31 14.34 3.17
CA GLU A 3 -25.23 15.05 2.46
C GLU A 3 -23.82 14.72 2.98
N GLU A 4 -23.67 14.57 4.28
CA GLU A 4 -22.41 14.21 4.94
C GLU A 4 -22.00 12.76 4.61
N LYS A 5 -22.97 11.83 4.63
CA LYS A 5 -22.73 10.45 4.22
C LYS A 5 -22.33 10.36 2.74
N ASP A 6 -23.00 11.12 1.88
CA ASP A 6 -22.68 11.17 0.45
C ASP A 6 -21.32 11.81 0.20
N PHE A 7 -20.94 12.82 0.99
CA PHE A 7 -19.60 13.40 0.95
C PHE A 7 -18.53 12.37 1.33
N ILE A 8 -18.70 11.66 2.46
CA ILE A 8 -17.76 10.63 2.90
C ILE A 8 -17.61 9.53 1.85
N LEU A 9 -18.72 9.05 1.27
CA LEU A 9 -18.67 8.02 0.23
C LEU A 9 -17.92 8.49 -1.02
N ARG A 10 -18.13 9.73 -1.46
CA ARG A 10 -17.39 10.31 -2.59
C ARG A 10 -15.91 10.44 -2.28
N GLU A 11 -15.56 10.80 -1.05
CA GLU A 11 -14.16 10.94 -0.66
C GLU A 11 -13.45 9.58 -0.58
N VAL A 12 -14.12 8.56 -0.05
CA VAL A 12 -13.62 7.18 -0.09
C VAL A 12 -13.37 6.74 -1.53
N GLN A 13 -14.31 6.99 -2.44
CA GLN A 13 -14.15 6.65 -3.86
C GLN A 13 -12.99 7.40 -4.52
N ARG A 14 -12.87 8.72 -4.27
CA ARG A 14 -11.79 9.55 -4.80
C ARG A 14 -10.42 9.02 -4.38
N LEU A 15 -10.24 8.76 -3.08
CA LEU A 15 -9.00 8.23 -2.52
C LEU A 15 -8.68 6.82 -3.04
N THR A 16 -9.69 5.97 -3.22
CA THR A 16 -9.52 4.66 -3.86
C THR A 16 -9.01 4.78 -5.30
N GLU A 17 -9.53 5.74 -6.09
CA GLU A 17 -9.04 5.98 -7.44
C GLU A 17 -7.61 6.54 -7.47
N VAL A 18 -7.24 7.38 -6.50
CA VAL A 18 -5.84 7.81 -6.31
C VAL A 18 -4.93 6.60 -6.16
N LEU A 19 -5.25 5.67 -5.24
CA LEU A 19 -4.44 4.47 -5.01
C LEU A 19 -4.35 3.58 -6.26
N LYS A 20 -5.47 3.39 -6.99
CA LYS A 20 -5.48 2.65 -8.26
C LYS A 20 -4.55 3.29 -9.30
N ASN A 21 -4.51 4.62 -9.37
CA ASN A 21 -3.62 5.32 -10.29
C ASN A 21 -2.15 5.16 -9.90
N LEU A 22 -1.83 5.20 -8.61
CA LEU A 22 -0.47 4.91 -8.12
C LEU A 22 -0.06 3.47 -8.46
N ILE A 23 -0.96 2.51 -8.27
CA ILE A 23 -0.75 1.11 -8.63
C ILE A 23 -0.46 0.94 -10.13
N ARG A 24 -1.23 1.61 -11.01
CA ARG A 24 -0.98 1.62 -12.45
C ARG A 24 0.41 2.18 -12.75
N LYS A 25 0.76 3.30 -12.12
CA LYS A 25 2.08 3.93 -12.27
C LYS A 25 3.23 2.99 -11.91
N VAL A 26 3.08 2.16 -10.85
CA VAL A 26 4.08 1.14 -10.50
C VAL A 26 4.23 0.08 -11.59
N ASN A 27 3.12 -0.36 -12.19
CA ASN A 27 3.17 -1.34 -13.28
C ASN A 27 3.91 -0.77 -14.51
N ASP A 28 3.75 0.53 -14.76
CA ASP A 28 4.32 1.27 -15.87
C ASP A 28 5.75 1.79 -15.60
N PHE A 29 6.44 1.28 -14.57
CA PHE A 29 7.86 1.58 -14.35
C PHE A 29 8.67 1.14 -15.58
N GLU A 30 9.33 2.10 -16.22
CA GLU A 30 10.22 1.89 -17.35
C GLU A 30 11.65 2.15 -16.93
N THR A 31 12.60 1.50 -17.60
CA THR A 31 14.02 1.70 -17.34
C THR A 31 14.41 3.17 -17.51
N GLY A 32 14.93 3.79 -16.46
CA GLY A 32 15.40 5.18 -16.45
C GLY A 32 14.41 6.20 -15.87
N ASN A 33 13.20 5.79 -15.45
CA ASN A 33 12.24 6.68 -14.79
C ASN A 33 11.81 6.24 -13.38
N GLU A 34 12.40 5.15 -12.87
CA GLU A 34 11.89 4.45 -11.69
C GLU A 34 11.98 5.30 -10.42
N GLU A 35 13.06 6.05 -10.23
CA GLU A 35 13.26 6.91 -9.06
C GLU A 35 12.26 8.07 -9.04
N SER A 36 12.09 8.77 -10.17
CA SER A 36 11.08 9.83 -10.31
C SER A 36 9.65 9.31 -10.12
N ALA A 37 9.36 8.11 -10.64
CA ALA A 37 8.07 7.49 -10.46
C ALA A 37 7.82 7.12 -8.98
N LEU A 38 8.84 6.58 -8.30
CA LEU A 38 8.79 6.28 -6.87
C LEU A 38 8.61 7.54 -6.01
N ASP A 39 9.32 8.62 -6.31
CA ASP A 39 9.20 9.89 -5.59
C ASP A 39 7.81 10.50 -5.71
N HIS A 40 7.22 10.43 -6.91
CA HIS A 40 5.83 10.82 -7.09
C HIS A 40 4.88 9.97 -6.24
N ILE A 41 5.08 8.65 -6.18
CA ILE A 41 4.25 7.77 -5.33
C ILE A 41 4.38 8.15 -3.86
N LYS A 42 5.62 8.36 -3.37
CA LYS A 42 5.87 8.79 -1.99
C LYS A 42 5.16 10.11 -1.68
N LEU A 43 5.27 11.09 -2.57
CA LEU A 43 4.65 12.41 -2.40
C LEU A 43 3.12 12.32 -2.41
N THR A 44 2.52 11.56 -3.34
CA THR A 44 1.07 11.40 -3.39
C THR A 44 0.52 10.71 -2.15
N LEU A 45 1.17 9.62 -1.69
CA LEU A 45 0.76 8.97 -0.45
C LEU A 45 0.86 9.93 0.74
N LYS A 46 1.93 10.73 0.81
CA LYS A 46 2.12 11.67 1.90
C LYS A 46 1.04 12.75 1.92
N ASN A 47 0.66 13.27 0.76
CA ASN A 47 -0.33 14.34 0.65
C ASN A 47 -1.76 13.86 0.88
N GLU A 48 -2.11 12.66 0.40
CA GLU A 48 -3.50 12.17 0.39
C GLU A 48 -3.82 11.29 1.60
N PHE A 49 -2.83 10.59 2.15
CA PHE A 49 -2.99 9.62 3.24
C PHE A 49 -2.12 9.91 4.46
N ASN A 50 -1.29 10.97 4.42
CA ASN A 50 -0.34 11.32 5.47
C ASN A 50 0.63 10.17 5.84
N ILE A 51 0.94 9.32 4.88
CA ILE A 51 1.87 8.19 5.02
C ILE A 51 2.78 8.13 3.80
N SER A 52 4.00 7.64 3.94
CA SER A 52 4.92 7.40 2.82
C SER A 52 5.47 5.99 2.89
N ILE A 53 6.03 5.52 1.77
CA ILE A 53 6.63 4.18 1.71
C ILE A 53 7.79 4.04 2.71
N SER A 54 8.61 5.08 2.86
CA SER A 54 9.71 5.10 3.85
C SER A 54 9.17 5.06 5.28
N GLU A 55 8.11 5.82 5.58
CA GLU A 55 7.48 5.80 6.90
C GLU A 55 6.89 4.41 7.21
N ILE A 56 6.30 3.71 6.23
CA ILE A 56 5.79 2.34 6.43
C ILE A 56 6.90 1.40 6.89
N SER A 57 8.10 1.46 6.29
CA SER A 57 9.23 0.64 6.73
C SER A 57 9.77 1.06 8.09
N GLU A 58 9.83 2.36 8.39
CA GLU A 58 10.55 2.85 9.58
C GLU A 58 9.70 2.94 10.85
N ILE A 59 8.37 2.97 10.72
CA ILE A 59 7.45 3.14 11.84
C ILE A 59 7.47 1.93 12.79
N ALA A 60 7.44 2.19 14.09
CA ALA A 60 7.41 1.16 15.12
C ALA A 60 6.16 0.27 14.99
N PRO A 61 6.21 -1.02 15.34
CA PRO A 61 5.07 -1.94 15.16
C PRO A 61 3.74 -1.49 15.81
N ASP A 62 3.79 -0.92 17.01
CA ASP A 62 2.60 -0.48 17.74
C ASP A 62 1.97 0.77 17.09
N ASP A 63 2.80 1.73 16.71
CA ASP A 63 2.38 2.94 15.99
C ASP A 63 1.84 2.58 14.60
N PHE A 64 2.47 1.62 13.92
CA PHE A 64 2.01 1.11 12.64
C PHE A 64 0.60 0.52 12.75
N THR A 65 0.40 -0.37 13.72
CA THR A 65 -0.90 -1.01 13.95
C THR A 65 -1.98 0.03 14.20
N THR A 66 -1.68 1.05 15.01
CA THR A 66 -2.61 2.17 15.28
C THR A 66 -2.95 2.94 14.01
N LEU A 67 -1.96 3.21 13.17
CA LEU A 67 -2.14 3.90 11.90
C LEU A 67 -3.06 3.14 10.95
N ILE A 68 -2.77 1.86 10.69
CA ILE A 68 -3.55 1.04 9.76
C ILE A 68 -4.90 0.58 10.35
N GLN A 69 -5.06 0.62 11.68
CA GLN A 69 -6.32 0.25 12.31
C GLN A 69 -7.44 1.28 12.04
N ASN A 70 -7.12 2.52 11.76
CA ASN A 70 -8.12 3.55 11.47
C ASN A 70 -8.38 3.74 9.97
N MET A 71 -7.67 3.01 9.11
CA MET A 71 -7.84 3.09 7.66
C MET A 71 -9.12 2.37 7.21
N ASN A 72 -9.80 2.93 6.20
CA ASN A 72 -10.90 2.26 5.52
C ASN A 72 -10.41 0.95 4.87
N GLU A 73 -11.23 -0.12 4.90
CA GLU A 73 -10.85 -1.44 4.39
C GLU A 73 -10.46 -1.42 2.89
N ASP A 74 -11.18 -0.67 2.06
CA ASP A 74 -10.90 -0.57 0.61
C ASP A 74 -9.56 0.15 0.37
N HIS A 75 -9.26 1.18 1.17
CA HIS A 75 -7.98 1.89 1.11
C HIS A 75 -6.83 0.98 1.55
N LEU A 76 -7.02 0.24 2.66
CA LEU A 76 -6.00 -0.68 3.17
C LEU A 76 -5.70 -1.81 2.18
N GLU A 77 -6.73 -2.39 1.54
CA GLU A 77 -6.55 -3.40 0.49
C GLU A 77 -5.70 -2.85 -0.67
N LYS A 78 -5.93 -1.59 -1.08
CA LYS A 78 -5.16 -0.96 -2.16
C LYS A 78 -3.75 -0.54 -1.73
N VAL A 79 -3.53 -0.14 -0.48
CA VAL A 79 -2.19 0.11 0.05
C VAL A 79 -1.37 -1.19 0.09
N ILE A 80 -1.97 -2.31 0.52
CA ILE A 80 -1.35 -3.65 0.48
C ILE A 80 -0.88 -3.99 -0.94
N GLU A 81 -1.76 -3.80 -1.92
CA GLU A 81 -1.47 -4.06 -3.34
C GLU A 81 -0.34 -3.16 -3.87
N LEU A 82 -0.37 -1.86 -3.53
CA LEU A 82 0.65 -0.89 -3.93
C LEU A 82 2.03 -1.26 -3.37
N VAL A 83 2.11 -1.52 -2.06
CA VAL A 83 3.36 -1.90 -1.40
C VAL A 83 3.90 -3.21 -1.97
N PHE A 84 3.02 -4.19 -2.23
CA PHE A 84 3.42 -5.45 -2.85
C PHE A 84 4.03 -5.25 -4.24
N LYS A 85 3.40 -4.42 -5.07
CA LYS A 85 3.90 -4.09 -6.42
C LYS A 85 5.25 -3.37 -6.37
N LEU A 86 5.44 -2.47 -5.43
CA LEU A 86 6.73 -1.80 -5.21
C LEU A 86 7.83 -2.79 -4.80
N ILE A 87 7.56 -3.70 -3.86
CA ILE A 87 8.50 -4.77 -3.48
C ILE A 87 8.85 -5.62 -4.69
N LYS A 88 7.85 -6.02 -5.48
CA LYS A 88 8.05 -6.84 -6.68
C LYS A 88 8.93 -6.11 -7.70
N LYS A 89 8.63 -4.85 -8.01
CA LYS A 89 9.45 -4.02 -8.91
C LYS A 89 10.87 -3.83 -8.39
N SER A 90 11.05 -3.62 -7.09
CA SER A 90 12.38 -3.52 -6.48
C SER A 90 13.21 -4.78 -6.71
N ARG A 91 12.58 -5.96 -6.67
CA ARG A 91 13.24 -7.25 -6.95
C ARG A 91 13.52 -7.46 -8.44
N GLU A 92 12.60 -7.04 -9.33
CA GLU A 92 12.76 -7.13 -10.79
C GLU A 92 13.91 -6.24 -11.30
N HIS A 93 14.08 -5.04 -10.73
CA HIS A 93 15.12 -4.07 -11.09
C HIS A 93 16.42 -4.23 -10.26
N HIS A 94 16.72 -5.44 -9.77
CA HIS A 94 17.95 -5.76 -9.01
C HIS A 94 18.23 -4.85 -7.80
N GLY A 95 17.21 -4.27 -7.16
CA GLY A 95 17.39 -3.41 -5.98
C GLY A 95 17.74 -1.95 -6.29
N ASN A 96 17.61 -1.50 -7.54
CA ASN A 96 17.84 -0.09 -7.89
C ASN A 96 16.81 0.88 -7.32
N LEU A 97 15.71 0.37 -6.76
CA LEU A 97 14.78 1.17 -5.97
C LEU A 97 15.30 1.27 -4.54
N ASN A 98 15.53 2.48 -4.05
CA ASN A 98 15.91 2.75 -2.66
C ASN A 98 14.72 2.49 -1.71
N LEU A 99 14.47 1.20 -1.45
CA LEU A 99 13.38 0.67 -0.64
C LEU A 99 13.93 -0.41 0.29
N ASP A 100 13.54 -0.37 1.57
CA ASP A 100 13.76 -1.48 2.50
C ASP A 100 12.74 -2.58 2.23
N ALA A 101 13.02 -3.38 1.19
CA ALA A 101 12.14 -4.45 0.76
C ALA A 101 11.88 -5.49 1.87
N SER A 102 12.85 -5.71 2.78
CA SER A 102 12.70 -6.67 3.88
C SER A 102 11.66 -6.19 4.88
N GLU A 103 11.79 -4.95 5.34
CA GLU A 103 10.86 -4.40 6.32
C GLU A 103 9.47 -4.19 5.69
N LEU A 104 9.41 -3.74 4.43
CA LEU A 104 8.14 -3.63 3.70
C LEU A 104 7.41 -4.96 3.55
N ILE A 105 8.11 -6.09 3.40
CA ILE A 105 7.50 -7.43 3.38
C ILE A 105 6.80 -7.70 4.72
N ILE A 106 7.50 -7.46 5.84
CA ILE A 106 6.98 -7.69 7.19
C ILE A 106 5.74 -6.82 7.43
N LYS A 107 5.83 -5.53 7.14
CA LYS A 107 4.73 -4.56 7.30
C LYS A 107 3.54 -4.91 6.41
N ASN A 108 3.77 -5.38 5.19
CA ASN A 108 2.68 -5.76 4.30
C ASN A 108 1.96 -7.03 4.77
N ILE A 109 2.69 -8.02 5.33
CA ILE A 109 2.08 -9.17 6.00
C ILE A 109 1.25 -8.75 7.22
N GLN A 110 1.71 -7.77 8.00
CA GLN A 110 0.97 -7.21 9.13
C GLN A 110 -0.34 -6.54 8.67
N MET A 111 -0.29 -5.71 7.61
CA MET A 111 -1.49 -5.09 7.03
C MET A 111 -2.52 -6.14 6.59
N ILE A 112 -2.07 -7.18 5.87
CA ILE A 112 -2.94 -8.27 5.44
C ILE A 112 -3.57 -8.98 6.63
N THR A 113 -2.78 -9.27 7.67
CA THR A 113 -3.27 -9.97 8.86
C THR A 113 -4.33 -9.16 9.61
N LEU A 114 -4.14 -7.84 9.72
CA LEU A 114 -5.14 -6.97 10.33
C LEU A 114 -6.41 -6.87 9.46
N LEU A 115 -6.26 -6.77 8.14
CA LEU A 115 -7.40 -6.71 7.23
C LEU A 115 -8.19 -8.02 7.22
N ASP A 116 -7.52 -9.17 7.27
CA ASP A 116 -8.16 -10.48 7.43
C ASP A 116 -9.00 -10.58 8.72
N GLN A 117 -8.56 -9.94 9.81
CA GLN A 117 -9.29 -9.95 11.09
C GLN A 117 -10.52 -9.05 11.08
N LYS A 118 -10.48 -7.95 10.34
CA LYS A 118 -11.56 -6.96 10.28
C LYS A 118 -12.59 -7.27 9.21
N SER A 119 -12.10 -7.71 8.05
CA SER A 119 -12.92 -7.84 6.87
C SER A 119 -13.87 -9.01 7.00
N LYS A 120 -15.12 -8.78 6.57
CA LYS A 120 -16.13 -9.83 6.46
C LYS A 120 -16.01 -10.61 5.16
N THR A 121 -15.13 -10.19 4.24
CA THR A 121 -15.00 -10.76 2.91
C THR A 121 -13.65 -11.43 2.73
N PHE A 122 -13.71 -12.63 2.16
CA PHE A 122 -12.53 -13.36 1.74
C PHE A 122 -12.01 -12.79 0.41
N SER A 123 -10.70 -12.55 0.32
CA SER A 123 -10.02 -12.05 -0.90
C SER A 123 -8.96 -13.06 -1.34
N MET A 124 -9.16 -13.66 -2.53
CA MET A 124 -8.15 -14.55 -3.13
C MET A 124 -6.86 -13.80 -3.45
N GLU A 125 -6.96 -12.56 -3.93
CA GLU A 125 -5.81 -11.72 -4.26
C GLU A 125 -4.97 -11.46 -3.00
N ARG A 126 -5.61 -11.08 -1.90
CA ARG A 126 -4.94 -10.88 -0.61
C ARG A 126 -4.23 -12.13 -0.13
N MET A 127 -4.86 -13.30 -0.25
CA MET A 127 -4.23 -14.59 0.08
C MET A 127 -3.01 -14.89 -0.79
N GLN A 128 -3.09 -14.61 -2.10
CA GLN A 128 -1.97 -14.81 -3.03
C GLN A 128 -0.79 -13.88 -2.71
N ILE A 129 -1.06 -12.61 -2.41
CA ILE A 129 -0.06 -11.64 -1.98
C ILE A 129 0.62 -12.15 -0.71
N LYS A 130 -0.15 -12.52 0.32
CA LYS A 130 0.37 -13.03 1.60
C LYS A 130 1.30 -14.23 1.41
N ASN A 131 0.85 -15.22 0.65
CA ASN A 131 1.63 -16.43 0.37
C ASN A 131 2.92 -16.11 -0.41
N THR A 132 2.89 -15.12 -1.29
CA THR A 132 4.08 -14.68 -2.04
C THR A 132 5.07 -14.00 -1.12
N LEU A 133 4.61 -13.07 -0.29
CA LEU A 133 5.42 -12.35 0.70
C LEU A 133 6.06 -13.30 1.71
N GLN A 134 5.33 -14.32 2.18
CA GLN A 134 5.86 -15.34 3.09
C GLN A 134 6.98 -16.20 2.49
N LYS A 135 7.01 -16.38 1.16
CA LYS A 135 8.12 -17.04 0.46
C LYS A 135 9.33 -16.13 0.26
N TRP A 136 9.13 -14.83 0.40
CA TRP A 136 10.12 -13.78 0.14
C TRP A 136 10.77 -13.25 1.41
N SER A 137 10.10 -13.42 2.55
CA SER A 137 10.62 -13.24 3.91
C SER A 137 11.60 -14.35 4.28
#